data_AF-A0A9N9NFR3-F1
#
_entry.id   AF-A0A9N9NFR3-F1
#
_cell.length_a   1.000
_cell.length_b   1.000
_cell.length_c   1.000
_cell.angle_alpha   90.00
_cell.angle_beta   90.00
_cell.angle_gamma   90.00
#
_symmetry.space_group_name_H-M   'P 1'
#
loop_
_entity.id
_entity.type
_entity.pdbx_description
1 polymer ?
#
loop_
_entity_poly.entity_id
_entity_poly.type
_entity_poly.pdbx_seq_one_letter_code
_entity_poly.pdbx_strand_id
1 'polypeptide(L)'
;AGSWLLEMATTYPLTRFTGIDISPIQPGYIKPKNAEFIEANVLERLPFDNDTFDFVFQRLLFAGIPGNEWHSVITELVRVLKPGDTHICYKLQRYLEQQKQLQNVHFEIKKHYDGEDAEKLCRLAAGNYATFLETMKPKLMSIIDVPSDEYDDLVKNMKNEIIELHSFNPQ
;
A
#
# COMPACT_ATOMS: atom_id res chain seq x y z
N ALA A 1 0.54 -12.79 -1.39
CA ALA A 1 1.64 -12.83 -2.39
C ALA A 1 2.52 -11.61 -2.21
N GLY A 2 3.82 -11.79 -1.96
CA GLY A 2 4.77 -10.74 -1.60
C GLY A 2 5.42 -10.00 -2.78
N SER A 3 4.83 -10.02 -3.97
CA SER A 3 5.47 -9.55 -5.21
C SER A 3 5.98 -8.11 -5.13
N TRP A 4 5.22 -7.19 -4.53
CA TRP A 4 5.65 -5.80 -4.35
C TRP A 4 6.93 -5.70 -3.52
N LEU A 5 6.99 -6.45 -2.41
CA LEU A 5 8.18 -6.46 -1.55
C LEU A 5 9.40 -6.99 -2.30
N LEU A 6 9.23 -8.08 -3.07
CA LEU A 6 10.31 -8.68 -3.86
C LEU A 6 10.82 -7.72 -4.96
N GLU A 7 9.92 -7.00 -5.62
CA GLU A 7 10.26 -5.98 -6.61
C GLU A 7 11.04 -4.83 -5.96
N MET A 8 10.54 -4.28 -4.85
CA MET A 8 11.21 -3.20 -4.12
C MET A 8 12.57 -3.62 -3.57
N ALA A 9 12.69 -4.83 -3.04
CA ALA A 9 13.97 -5.37 -2.57
C ALA A 9 14.98 -5.53 -3.70
N THR A 10 14.52 -5.85 -4.92
CA THR A 10 15.38 -5.90 -6.12
C THR A 10 15.83 -4.50 -6.54
N THR A 11 14.92 -3.52 -6.54
CA THR A 11 15.21 -2.14 -6.93
C THR A 11 16.13 -1.42 -5.93
N TYR A 12 15.97 -1.70 -4.63
CA TYR A 12 16.71 -1.02 -3.54
C TYR A 12 17.59 -2.00 -2.76
N PRO A 13 18.71 -2.47 -3.33
CA PRO A 13 19.52 -3.56 -2.75
C PRO A 13 20.18 -3.21 -1.41
N LEU A 14 20.29 -1.92 -1.07
CA LEU A 14 20.85 -1.44 0.20
C LEU A 14 19.79 -1.30 1.31
N THR A 15 18.50 -1.45 0.99
CA THR A 15 17.41 -1.37 1.97
C THR A 15 17.02 -2.78 2.40
N ARG A 16 16.74 -2.97 3.69
CA ARG A 16 16.21 -4.24 4.22
C ARG A 16 14.69 -4.19 4.21
N PHE A 17 14.08 -5.23 3.65
CA PHE A 17 12.63 -5.39 3.57
C PHE A 17 12.18 -6.56 4.44
N THR A 18 11.15 -6.34 5.25
CA THR A 18 10.49 -7.38 6.05
C THR A 18 9.02 -7.40 5.68
N GLY A 19 8.53 -8.55 5.21
CA GLY A 19 7.13 -8.77 4.91
C GLY A 19 6.48 -9.64 5.97
N ILE A 20 5.22 -9.35 6.27
CA ILE A 20 4.39 -10.22 7.10
C ILE A 20 3.20 -10.73 6.31
N ASP A 21 2.79 -11.96 6.59
CA ASP A 21 1.58 -12.58 6.06
C ASP A 21 1.11 -13.62 7.09
N ILE A 22 -0.21 -13.79 7.27
CA ILE A 22 -0.75 -14.83 8.15
C ILE A 22 -0.54 -16.23 7.55
N SER A 23 -0.32 -16.30 6.24
CA SER A 23 -0.15 -17.55 5.50
C SER A 23 1.33 -17.79 5.17
N PRO A 24 1.88 -18.99 5.41
CA PRO A 24 3.27 -19.34 5.09
C PRO A 24 3.48 -19.64 3.59
N ILE A 25 3.00 -18.76 2.72
CA ILE A 25 3.03 -18.95 1.25
C ILE A 25 4.21 -18.26 0.57
N GLN A 26 5.00 -17.46 1.30
CA GLN A 26 6.09 -16.67 0.71
C GLN A 26 7.35 -17.53 0.51
N PRO A 27 8.13 -17.30 -0.57
CA PRO A 27 9.26 -18.15 -0.90
C PRO A 27 10.39 -18.02 0.13
N GLY A 28 10.76 -19.14 0.76
CA GLY A 28 11.84 -19.18 1.74
C GLY A 28 13.24 -19.00 1.14
N TYR A 29 13.47 -19.55 -0.07
CA TYR A 29 14.81 -19.64 -0.66
C TYR A 29 15.03 -18.80 -1.92
N ILE A 30 13.98 -18.58 -2.74
CA ILE A 30 14.07 -17.82 -3.99
C ILE A 30 13.54 -16.41 -3.74
N LYS A 31 14.39 -15.54 -3.17
CA LYS A 31 14.09 -14.12 -2.92
C LYS A 31 15.38 -13.28 -2.87
N PRO A 32 15.30 -11.95 -3.05
CA PRO A 32 16.42 -11.05 -2.80
C PRO A 32 16.98 -11.24 -1.39
N LYS A 33 18.31 -11.15 -1.23
CA LYS A 33 18.98 -11.38 0.06
C LYS A 33 18.59 -10.37 1.14
N ASN A 34 18.14 -9.19 0.73
CA ASN A 34 17.67 -8.10 1.57
C ASN A 34 16.17 -8.15 1.86
N ALA A 35 15.46 -9.20 1.44
CA ALA A 35 14.04 -9.42 1.75
C ALA A 35 13.88 -10.59 2.71
N GLU A 36 13.06 -10.44 3.75
CA GLU A 36 12.65 -11.51 4.66
C GLU A 36 11.13 -11.53 4.83
N PHE A 37 10.59 -12.70 5.13
CA PHE A 37 9.16 -12.89 5.41
C PHE A 37 9.00 -13.56 6.76
N ILE A 38 8.03 -13.08 7.52
CA ILE A 38 7.66 -13.57 8.84
C ILE A 38 6.18 -13.92 8.80
N GLU A 39 5.83 -15.11 9.29
CA GLU A 39 4.44 -15.48 9.49
C GLU A 39 3.92 -14.72 10.72
N ALA A 40 2.95 -13.84 10.52
CA ALA A 40 2.37 -13.04 11.59
C ALA A 40 0.96 -12.57 11.22
N ASN A 41 0.09 -12.47 12.23
CA ASN A 41 -1.24 -11.90 12.11
C ASN A 41 -1.22 -10.40 12.45
N VAL A 42 -1.63 -9.55 11.52
CA VAL A 42 -1.66 -8.09 11.73
C VAL A 42 -2.74 -7.64 12.72
N LEU A 43 -3.70 -8.51 13.04
CA LEU A 43 -4.69 -8.27 14.10
C LEU A 43 -4.12 -8.49 15.51
N GLU A 44 -2.92 -9.06 15.60
CA GLU A 44 -2.18 -9.26 16.82
C GLU A 44 -0.99 -8.29 16.90
N ARG A 45 -0.37 -8.23 18.07
CA ARG A 45 0.87 -7.47 18.23
C ARG A 45 1.97 -8.10 17.37
N LEU A 46 2.53 -7.32 16.46
CA LEU A 46 3.61 -7.73 15.60
C LEU A 46 4.90 -7.98 16.42
N PRO A 47 5.75 -8.93 16.00
CA PRO A 47 6.97 -9.33 16.72
C PRO A 47 8.12 -8.32 16.49
N PHE A 48 7.82 -7.03 16.55
CA PHE A 48 8.75 -5.94 16.37
C PHE A 48 8.64 -4.96 17.52
N ASP A 49 9.78 -4.40 17.92
CA ASP A 49 9.83 -3.32 18.89
C ASP A 49 9.17 -2.06 18.34
N ASN A 50 8.89 -1.11 19.23
CA ASN A 50 8.46 0.21 18.78
C ASN A 50 9.55 0.85 17.92
N ASP A 51 9.17 1.70 16.97
CA ASP A 51 10.11 2.49 16.19
C ASP A 51 11.17 1.64 15.46
N THR A 52 10.75 0.48 14.93
CA THR A 52 11.64 -0.47 14.25
C THR A 52 11.90 -0.07 12.80
N PHE A 53 10.84 0.31 12.07
CA PHE A 53 10.88 0.50 10.62
C PHE A 53 10.91 1.97 10.25
N ASP A 54 11.71 2.34 9.24
CA ASP A 54 11.72 3.69 8.68
C ASP A 54 10.53 3.94 7.74
N PHE A 55 9.90 2.87 7.24
CA PHE A 55 8.74 2.92 6.36
C PHE A 55 7.87 1.67 6.54
N VAL A 56 6.55 1.87 6.59
CA VAL A 56 5.55 0.79 6.68
C VAL A 56 4.61 0.91 5.48
N PHE A 57 4.39 -0.21 4.79
CA PHE A 57 3.52 -0.29 3.62
C PHE A 57 2.49 -1.39 3.78
N GLN A 58 1.22 -1.05 3.55
CA GLN A 58 0.09 -1.97 3.55
C GLN A 58 -0.73 -1.74 2.28
N ARG A 59 -1.23 -2.83 1.67
CA ARG A 59 -2.06 -2.74 0.47
C ARG A 59 -3.09 -3.87 0.45
N LEU A 60 -4.30 -3.57 -0.02
CA LEU A 60 -5.37 -4.55 -0.31
C LEU A 60 -5.82 -5.43 0.89
N LEU A 61 -5.68 -4.98 2.15
CA LEU A 61 -6.23 -5.71 3.31
C LEU A 61 -7.68 -5.34 3.68
N PHE A 62 -8.34 -4.45 2.92
CA PHE A 62 -9.74 -4.05 3.16
C PHE A 62 -10.72 -5.24 3.20
N ALA A 63 -10.44 -6.31 2.45
CA ALA A 63 -11.24 -7.54 2.46
C ALA A 63 -10.79 -8.57 3.51
N GLY A 64 -9.64 -8.36 4.17
CA GLY A 64 -9.04 -9.31 5.11
C GLY A 64 -9.08 -8.86 6.58
N ILE A 65 -9.36 -7.59 6.84
CA ILE A 65 -9.44 -7.01 8.19
C ILE A 65 -10.90 -6.63 8.48
N PRO A 66 -11.48 -7.10 9.61
CA PRO A 66 -12.82 -6.67 10.02
C PRO A 66 -12.89 -5.15 10.19
N GLY A 67 -14.03 -4.55 9.80
CA GLY A 67 -14.21 -3.09 9.80
C GLY A 67 -13.90 -2.42 11.14
N ASN A 68 -14.23 -3.08 12.25
CA ASN A 68 -14.01 -2.59 13.62
C ASN A 68 -12.55 -2.72 14.11
N GLU A 69 -11.69 -3.47 13.42
CA GLU A 69 -10.31 -3.74 13.84
C GLU A 69 -9.28 -2.79 13.21
N TRP A 70 -9.69 -1.98 12.22
CA TRP A 70 -8.79 -1.07 11.52
C TRP A 70 -8.07 -0.09 12.45
N HIS A 71 -8.74 0.40 13.49
CA HIS A 71 -8.10 1.28 14.46
C HIS A 71 -6.93 0.59 15.17
N SER A 72 -7.11 -0.66 15.61
CA SER A 72 -6.07 -1.48 16.25
C SER A 72 -4.91 -1.75 15.29
N VAL A 73 -5.22 -2.12 14.04
CA VAL A 73 -4.21 -2.37 13.00
C VAL A 73 -3.38 -1.12 12.72
N ILE A 74 -4.02 0.02 12.48
CA ILE A 74 -3.30 1.29 12.20
C ILE A 74 -2.45 1.69 13.41
N THR A 75 -2.97 1.55 14.63
CA THR A 75 -2.21 1.82 15.86
C THR A 75 -0.96 0.96 15.94
N GLU A 76 -1.07 -0.32 15.59
CA GLU A 76 0.06 -1.26 15.61
C GLU A 76 1.09 -0.95 14.51
N LEU A 77 0.64 -0.61 13.29
CA LEU A 77 1.53 -0.19 12.20
C LEU A 77 2.27 1.11 12.52
N VAL A 78 1.60 2.07 13.18
CA VAL A 78 2.21 3.31 13.67
C VAL A 78 3.22 3.03 14.78
N ARG A 79 2.92 2.10 15.69
CA ARG A 79 3.83 1.74 16.78
C ARG A 79 5.19 1.24 16.28
N VAL A 80 5.20 0.39 15.25
CA VAL A 80 6.45 -0.18 14.70
C VAL A 80 7.15 0.77 13.72
N LEU A 81 6.47 1.81 13.25
CA LEU A 81 7.04 2.87 12.43
C LEU A 81 7.81 3.84 13.34
N LYS A 82 9.07 4.12 13.01
CA LYS A 82 9.85 5.17 13.67
C LYS A 82 9.09 6.49 13.63
N PRO A 83 9.19 7.34 14.66
CA PRO A 83 8.61 8.66 14.62
C PRO A 83 9.30 9.41 13.48
N GLY A 84 8.57 9.59 12.38
CA GLY A 84 9.10 10.26 11.21
C GLY A 84 9.39 11.71 11.56
N ASP A 85 10.60 12.17 11.28
CA ASP A 85 10.83 13.59 11.23
C ASP A 85 10.26 14.13 9.92
N THR A 86 9.08 14.75 10.00
CA THR A 86 8.44 15.42 8.85
C THR A 86 9.35 16.46 8.21
N HIS A 87 10.43 16.87 8.88
CA HIS A 87 11.44 17.79 8.38
C HIS A 87 12.69 17.13 7.80
N ILE A 88 12.76 15.80 7.68
CA ILE A 88 13.99 15.11 7.26
C ILE A 88 14.50 15.57 5.89
N CYS A 89 13.61 15.90 4.96
CA CYS A 89 13.99 16.49 3.67
C CYS A 89 14.74 17.82 3.83
N TYR A 90 14.29 18.67 4.77
CA TYR A 90 14.96 19.93 5.08
C TYR A 90 16.26 19.73 5.89
N LYS A 91 16.32 18.69 6.74
CA LYS A 91 17.53 18.36 7.50
C LYS A 91 18.64 17.77 6.63
N LEU A 92 18.28 16.89 5.69
CA LEU A 92 19.23 16.28 4.74
C LEU A 92 19.89 17.35 3.87
N GLN A 93 19.09 18.31 3.39
CA GLN A 93 19.61 19.49 2.69
C GLN A 93 20.64 20.24 3.53
N ARG A 94 20.27 20.64 4.76
CA ARG A 94 21.16 21.38 5.66
C ARG A 94 22.46 20.62 5.95
N TYR A 95 22.36 19.31 6.15
CA TYR A 95 23.53 18.45 6.35
C TYR A 95 24.47 18.48 5.15
N LEU A 96 23.93 18.29 3.93
CA LEU A 96 24.74 18.24 2.70
C LEU A 96 25.35 19.61 2.34
N GLU A 97 24.65 20.72 2.61
CA GLU A 97 25.17 22.09 2.50
C GLU A 97 26.36 22.33 3.44
N GLN A 98 26.26 21.86 4.70
CA GLN A 98 27.35 21.98 5.68
C GLN A 98 28.61 21.21 5.29
N GLN A 99 28.46 20.05 4.63
CA GLN A 99 29.59 19.28 4.13
C GLN A 99 30.26 19.90 2.89
N LYS A 100 29.72 21.01 2.35
CA LYS A 100 30.14 21.63 1.07
C LYS A 100 30.12 20.66 -0.11
N GLN A 101 29.30 19.61 -0.02
CA GLN A 101 29.23 18.53 -1.01
C GLN A 101 28.25 18.80 -2.15
N LEU A 102 27.51 19.91 -2.08
CA LEU A 102 26.53 20.29 -3.08
C LEU A 102 26.97 21.57 -3.81
N GLN A 103 27.01 21.49 -5.15
CA GLN A 103 27.09 22.63 -6.05
C GLN A 103 25.91 22.55 -7.01
N ASN A 104 25.31 23.70 -7.36
CA ASN A 104 24.23 23.80 -8.35
C ASN A 104 22.95 22.97 -8.01
N VAL A 105 22.46 23.08 -6.78
CA VAL A 105 21.26 22.34 -6.35
C VAL A 105 20.00 22.95 -6.96
N HIS A 106 19.27 22.17 -7.74
CA HIS A 106 17.93 22.50 -8.21
C HIS A 106 16.89 21.83 -7.29
N PHE A 107 15.97 22.62 -6.74
CA PHE A 107 14.90 22.12 -5.90
C PHE A 107 13.60 22.00 -6.69
N GLU A 108 12.96 20.84 -6.60
CA GLU A 108 11.60 20.64 -7.09
C GLU A 108 10.79 19.98 -5.98
N ILE A 109 9.83 20.72 -5.40
CA ILE A 109 8.88 20.18 -4.43
C ILE A 109 7.67 19.69 -5.21
N LYS A 110 7.60 18.38 -5.47
CA LYS A 110 6.41 17.74 -6.04
C LYS A 110 5.44 17.37 -4.93
N LYS A 111 4.43 18.22 -4.67
CA LYS A 111 3.21 17.80 -3.98
C LYS A 111 2.20 17.40 -5.06
N HIS A 112 2.12 16.12 -5.39
CA HIS A 112 1.15 15.60 -6.36
C HIS A 112 0.01 14.90 -5.63
N TYR A 113 -1.13 15.58 -5.53
CA TYR A 113 -2.43 14.92 -5.34
C TYR A 113 -3.03 14.49 -6.69
N ASP A 114 -2.49 15.05 -7.80
CA ASP A 114 -2.88 14.78 -9.18
C ASP A 114 -1.65 14.81 -10.10
N GLY A 115 -1.15 13.67 -10.55
CA GLY A 115 -0.24 13.63 -11.71
C GLY A 115 -0.98 13.85 -13.03
N GLU A 116 -0.30 14.17 -14.13
CA GLU A 116 -0.91 14.21 -15.48
C GLU A 116 -1.65 12.90 -15.82
N ASP A 117 -1.21 11.80 -15.22
CA ASP A 117 -1.82 10.47 -15.35
C ASP A 117 -2.82 10.13 -14.22
N ALA A 118 -3.16 11.03 -13.29
CA ALA A 118 -4.03 10.68 -12.14
C ALA A 118 -5.41 10.21 -12.60
N GLU A 119 -6.00 10.87 -13.59
CA GLU A 119 -7.27 10.43 -14.19
C GLU A 119 -7.12 9.05 -14.86
N LYS A 120 -6.01 8.84 -15.57
CA LYS A 120 -5.69 7.56 -16.22
C LYS A 120 -5.50 6.44 -15.19
N LEU A 121 -4.80 6.72 -14.09
CA LEU A 121 -4.60 5.80 -12.97
C LEU A 121 -5.92 5.49 -12.26
N CYS A 122 -6.78 6.50 -12.06
CA CYS A 122 -8.12 6.31 -11.50
C CYS A 122 -8.97 5.40 -12.39
N ARG A 123 -8.98 5.64 -13.71
CA ARG A 123 -9.67 4.77 -14.69
C ARG A 123 -9.11 3.35 -14.70
N LEU A 124 -7.79 3.18 -14.62
CA LEU A 124 -7.14 1.87 -14.52
C LEU A 124 -7.50 1.16 -13.21
N ALA A 125 -7.51 1.87 -12.09
CA ALA A 125 -7.88 1.33 -10.78
C ALA A 125 -9.35 0.88 -10.78
N ALA A 126 -10.26 1.73 -11.26
CA ALA A 126 -11.68 1.40 -11.40
C ALA A 126 -11.88 0.17 -12.31
N GLY A 127 -11.14 0.10 -13.42
CA GLY A 127 -11.13 -1.07 -14.31
C GLY A 127 -10.65 -2.35 -13.61
N ASN A 128 -9.53 -2.29 -12.88
CA ASN A 128 -9.00 -3.44 -12.16
C ASN A 128 -9.96 -3.95 -11.08
N TYR A 129 -10.59 -3.04 -10.33
CA TYR A 129 -11.59 -3.40 -9.31
C TYR A 129 -12.83 -4.04 -9.93
N ALA A 130 -13.38 -3.48 -11.00
CA ALA A 130 -14.51 -4.06 -11.71
C ALA A 130 -14.20 -5.47 -12.22
N THR A 131 -13.07 -5.65 -12.91
CA THR A 131 -12.63 -6.97 -13.39
C THR A 131 -12.48 -7.98 -12.27
N PHE A 132 -11.96 -7.56 -11.10
CA PHE A 132 -11.86 -8.42 -9.92
C PHE A 132 -13.24 -8.87 -9.42
N LEU A 133 -14.19 -7.94 -9.28
CA LEU A 133 -15.56 -8.23 -8.84
C LEU A 133 -16.30 -9.12 -9.85
N GLU A 134 -16.15 -8.88 -11.14
CA GLU A 134 -16.70 -9.74 -12.21
C GLU A 134 -16.13 -11.16 -12.12
N THR A 135 -14.81 -11.29 -11.95
CA THR A 135 -14.13 -12.59 -11.85
C THR A 135 -14.54 -13.36 -10.58
N MET A 136 -14.75 -12.64 -9.48
CA MET A 136 -15.13 -13.23 -8.19
C MET A 136 -16.63 -13.45 -8.06
N LYS A 137 -17.46 -12.99 -9.02
CA LYS A 137 -18.92 -13.09 -8.98
C LYS A 137 -19.42 -14.48 -8.54
N PRO A 138 -18.98 -15.63 -9.12
CA PRO A 138 -19.51 -16.93 -8.73
C PRO A 138 -19.29 -17.27 -7.25
N LYS A 139 -18.21 -16.76 -6.65
CA LYS A 139 -17.88 -16.95 -5.23
C LYS A 139 -18.58 -15.94 -4.33
N LEU A 140 -18.83 -14.73 -4.84
CA LEU A 140 -19.49 -13.67 -4.09
C LEU A 140 -21.00 -13.92 -4.04
N MET A 141 -21.63 -14.38 -5.13
CA MET A 141 -23.07 -14.66 -5.21
C MET A 141 -23.62 -15.59 -4.11
N SER A 142 -22.78 -16.41 -3.47
CA SER A 142 -23.19 -17.24 -2.33
C SER A 142 -23.13 -16.53 -0.97
N ILE A 143 -22.60 -15.31 -0.94
CA ILE A 143 -22.34 -14.50 0.25
C ILE A 143 -23.20 -13.22 0.23
N ILE A 144 -23.32 -12.60 -0.94
CA ILE A 144 -24.15 -11.40 -1.16
C ILE A 144 -25.57 -11.83 -1.57
N ASP A 145 -26.54 -11.38 -0.77
CA ASP A 145 -27.97 -11.64 -0.98
C ASP A 145 -28.56 -10.65 -1.99
N VAL A 146 -28.03 -10.66 -3.20
CA VAL A 146 -28.43 -9.77 -4.31
C VAL A 146 -28.64 -10.60 -5.57
N PRO A 147 -29.68 -10.35 -6.38
CA PRO A 147 -29.87 -10.99 -7.67
C PRO A 147 -28.66 -10.84 -8.61
N SER A 148 -28.42 -11.85 -9.45
CA SER A 148 -27.22 -11.89 -10.31
C SER A 148 -27.17 -10.77 -11.35
N ASP A 149 -28.32 -10.38 -11.88
CA ASP A 149 -28.50 -9.26 -12.80
C ASP A 149 -28.28 -7.91 -12.10
N GLU A 150 -28.84 -7.76 -10.90
CA GLU A 150 -28.62 -6.58 -10.07
C GLU A 150 -27.13 -6.43 -9.68
N TYR A 151 -26.43 -7.52 -9.39
CA TYR A 151 -24.99 -7.49 -9.16
C TYR A 151 -24.20 -6.97 -10.36
N ASP A 152 -24.56 -7.40 -11.59
CA ASP A 152 -23.87 -6.93 -12.80
C ASP A 152 -24.07 -5.44 -13.02
N ASP A 153 -25.29 -4.95 -12.77
CA ASP A 153 -25.61 -3.53 -12.85
C ASP A 153 -24.85 -2.73 -11.78
N LEU A 154 -24.75 -3.24 -10.54
CA LEU A 154 -23.98 -2.61 -9.46
C LEU A 154 -22.49 -2.50 -9.80
N VAL A 155 -21.86 -3.58 -10.30
CA VAL A 155 -20.43 -3.56 -10.67
C VAL A 155 -20.17 -2.61 -11.84
N LYS A 156 -21.09 -2.57 -12.81
CA LYS A 156 -21.01 -1.66 -13.96
C LYS A 156 -21.16 -0.20 -13.53
N ASN A 157 -22.12 0.10 -12.66
CA ASN A 157 -22.38 1.45 -12.17
C ASN A 157 -21.23 1.93 -11.27
N MET A 158 -20.71 1.08 -10.38
CA MET A 158 -19.55 1.38 -9.53
C MET A 158 -18.36 1.90 -10.34
N LYS A 159 -18.08 1.31 -11.51
CA LYS A 159 -16.97 1.76 -12.36
C LYS A 159 -17.13 3.22 -12.81
N ASN A 160 -18.36 3.64 -13.11
CA ASN A 160 -18.66 5.01 -13.50
C ASN A 160 -18.66 5.94 -12.28
N GLU A 161 -19.32 5.53 -11.19
CA GLU A 161 -19.41 6.31 -9.95
C GLU A 161 -18.04 6.61 -9.35
N ILE A 162 -17.12 5.64 -9.33
CA ILE A 162 -15.74 5.83 -8.84
C ILE A 162 -15.03 6.98 -9.60
N ILE A 163 -15.27 7.07 -10.90
CA ILE A 163 -14.68 8.08 -11.77
C ILE A 163 -15.38 9.43 -11.57
N GLU A 164 -16.71 9.45 -11.57
CA GLU A 164 -17.54 10.66 -11.44
C GLU A 164 -17.41 11.33 -10.07
N LEU A 165 -17.33 10.54 -9.00
CA LEU A 165 -17.23 11.04 -7.63
C LEU A 165 -15.80 11.40 -7.22
N HIS A 166 -14.82 11.25 -8.11
CA HIS A 166 -13.41 11.41 -7.79
C HIS A 166 -13.01 10.62 -6.53
N SER A 167 -13.52 9.38 -6.39
CA SER A 167 -13.42 8.60 -5.15
C SER A 167 -11.98 8.27 -4.72
N PHE A 168 -11.02 8.36 -5.65
CA PHE A 168 -9.59 8.20 -5.39
C PHE A 168 -8.83 9.53 -5.28
N ASN A 169 -9.52 10.66 -5.38
CA ASN A 169 -8.96 12.00 -5.27
C ASN A 169 -9.99 12.98 -4.64
N PRO A 170 -10.13 13.00 -3.30
CA PRO A 170 -10.93 14.03 -2.65
C PRO A 170 -10.22 15.39 -2.78
N GLN A 171 -10.89 16.35 -3.42
CA GLN A 171 -10.45 17.75 -3.50
C GLN A 171 -10.31 18.40 -2.11
#